data_AF-A0A7S2V7H9-F1
#
_entry.id   AF-A0A7S2V7H9-F1
#
_cell.length_a   1.000
_cell.length_b   1.000
_cell.length_c   1.000
_cell.angle_alpha   90.00
_cell.angle_beta   90.00
_cell.angle_gamma   90.00
#
_symmetry.space_group_name_H-M   'P 1'
#
loop_
_entity.id
_entity.type
_entity.pdbx_description
1 polymer ?
#
loop_
_entity_poly.entity_id
_entity_poly.type
_entity_poly.pdbx_seq_one_letter_code
_entity_poly.pdbx_strand_id
1 'polypeptide(L)'
;MVSSVSSIFILFTLVFGDSTVSGFAPAPRRATPNTAVHLIPSGSKTTVAEPRETSTTPSETNDLATRLQTSSFSYVDFAQTNPFANNLLIATTKTAAADFLAQTVVAQVPLAEVDWQRSLLFCLFGCLYLGGFQYFYQVQVFKKSFDVEGFTQQSLSEKLVDTQGLQALAAQTALDLTVLTVIYLPTFCIFKASVFGGTGTIDPATWISTGLHNYQSNFAKDEWDLLRVWFPADLVCFSVPLYLRLPVRHIVSFVWTAYLSFSRGGH
;
A
#
# COMPACT_ATOMS: atom_id res chain seq x y z
N MET A 1 15.25 19.37 19.27
CA MET A 1 14.52 18.13 18.86
C MET A 1 12.99 18.22 18.95
N VAL A 2 12.38 19.14 19.71
CA VAL A 2 10.90 19.32 19.78
C VAL A 2 10.30 19.92 18.48
N SER A 3 11.13 20.55 17.65
CA SER A 3 10.68 21.23 16.41
C SER A 3 10.25 20.28 15.28
N SER A 4 10.90 19.12 15.10
CA SER A 4 10.59 18.22 13.97
C SER A 4 9.30 17.42 14.18
N VAL A 5 8.98 17.04 15.42
CA VAL A 5 7.72 16.34 15.73
C VAL A 5 6.53 17.28 15.56
N SER A 6 6.71 18.56 15.87
CA SER A 6 5.68 19.60 15.67
C SER A 6 5.41 19.84 14.18
N SER A 7 6.44 19.89 13.32
CA SER A 7 6.25 20.05 11.87
C SER A 7 5.52 18.88 11.21
N ILE A 8 5.68 17.65 11.74
CA ILE A 8 4.98 16.46 11.24
C ILE A 8 3.55 16.40 11.77
N PHE A 9 3.30 16.79 13.02
CA PHE A 9 1.94 16.99 13.53
C PHE A 9 1.21 18.07 12.72
N ILE A 10 1.90 19.15 12.33
CA ILE A 10 1.34 20.17 11.44
C ILE A 10 1.02 19.58 10.07
N LEU A 11 1.88 18.73 9.48
CA LEU A 11 1.58 18.05 8.22
C LEU A 11 0.38 17.09 8.36
N PHE A 12 0.28 16.37 9.48
CA PHE A 12 -0.84 15.46 9.78
C PHE A 12 -2.14 16.24 10.03
N THR A 13 -2.09 17.35 10.77
CA THR A 13 -3.21 18.28 10.99
C THR A 13 -3.58 19.04 9.72
N LEU A 14 -2.66 19.34 8.81
CA LEU A 14 -3.00 19.94 7.52
C LEU A 14 -3.66 18.94 6.56
N VAL A 15 -3.28 17.67 6.63
CA VAL A 15 -3.89 16.61 5.81
C VAL A 15 -5.24 16.14 6.36
N PHE A 16 -5.44 16.15 7.68
CA PHE A 16 -6.62 15.57 8.33
C PHE A 16 -7.45 16.55 9.18
N GLY A 17 -6.97 17.77 9.42
CA GLY A 17 -7.49 18.68 10.45
C GLY A 17 -8.46 19.77 9.96
N ASP A 18 -9.10 19.61 8.81
CA ASP A 18 -10.20 20.51 8.41
C ASP A 18 -11.36 19.75 7.75
N SER A 19 -11.97 18.85 8.52
CA SER A 19 -13.23 18.20 8.16
C SER A 19 -14.36 18.71 9.07
N THR A 20 -14.57 20.03 9.13
CA THR A 20 -15.92 20.53 9.41
C THR A 20 -16.79 20.22 8.18
N VAL A 21 -17.30 18.99 8.10
CA VAL A 21 -18.26 18.57 7.08
C VAL A 21 -19.59 19.23 7.39
N SER A 22 -19.76 20.45 6.89
CA SER A 22 -21.07 21.06 6.73
C SER A 22 -21.82 20.36 5.60
N GLY A 23 -22.89 19.64 5.96
CA GLY A 23 -24.06 19.40 5.10
C GLY A 23 -23.88 18.43 3.93
N PHE A 24 -24.05 17.13 4.19
CA PHE A 24 -24.43 16.19 3.13
C PHE A 24 -25.92 15.87 3.27
N ALA A 25 -26.71 16.38 2.32
CA ALA A 25 -28.12 16.03 2.18
C ALA A 25 -28.25 14.54 1.76
N PRO A 26 -29.23 13.79 2.30
CA PRO A 26 -29.42 12.39 1.94
C PRO A 26 -29.91 12.24 0.49
N ALA A 27 -29.25 11.37 -0.27
CA ALA A 27 -29.67 10.99 -1.62
C ALA A 27 -30.98 10.17 -1.59
N PRO A 28 -31.87 10.31 -2.59
CA PRO A 28 -33.14 9.62 -2.63
C PRO A 28 -32.98 8.11 -2.92
N ARG A 29 -33.75 7.29 -2.19
CA ARG A 29 -33.83 5.84 -2.34
C ARG A 29 -34.28 5.47 -3.76
N ARG A 30 -33.47 4.69 -4.46
CA ARG A 30 -33.84 4.08 -5.75
C ARG A 30 -34.62 2.79 -5.49
N ALA A 31 -35.86 2.75 -5.95
CA ALA A 31 -36.72 1.58 -5.94
C ALA A 31 -36.15 0.46 -6.82
N THR A 32 -36.27 -0.77 -6.35
CA THR A 32 -36.00 -2.03 -7.05
C THR A 32 -36.95 -2.20 -8.25
N PRO A 33 -36.46 -2.58 -9.44
CA PRO A 33 -37.34 -3.07 -10.50
C PRO A 33 -37.55 -4.58 -10.39
N ASN A 34 -38.83 -4.93 -10.46
CA ASN A 34 -39.37 -6.27 -10.52
C ASN A 34 -38.79 -7.13 -11.64
N THR A 35 -38.60 -8.40 -11.29
CA THR A 35 -38.49 -9.58 -12.14
C THR A 35 -39.52 -9.56 -13.28
N ALA A 36 -39.04 -9.54 -14.53
CA ALA A 36 -39.84 -9.89 -15.71
C ALA A 36 -39.10 -10.97 -16.50
N VAL A 37 -39.64 -12.19 -16.43
CA VAL A 37 -39.22 -13.36 -17.19
C VAL A 37 -39.68 -13.16 -18.64
N HIS A 38 -38.74 -12.97 -19.56
CA HIS A 38 -39.02 -12.92 -20.99
C HIS A 38 -38.70 -14.27 -21.64
N LEU A 39 -39.73 -14.99 -22.05
CA LEU A 39 -39.65 -16.18 -22.89
C LEU A 39 -39.23 -15.77 -24.31
N ILE A 40 -38.30 -16.50 -24.93
CA ILE A 40 -37.96 -16.37 -26.36
C ILE A 40 -38.31 -17.70 -27.05
N PRO A 41 -39.10 -17.68 -28.14
CA PRO A 41 -39.39 -18.87 -28.93
C PRO A 41 -38.30 -19.16 -29.97
N SER A 42 -38.06 -20.46 -30.14
CA SER A 42 -37.28 -21.12 -31.18
C SER A 42 -37.83 -20.82 -32.58
N GLY A 43 -36.96 -20.45 -33.52
CA GLY A 43 -37.31 -20.15 -34.91
C GLY A 43 -36.16 -20.51 -35.85
N SER A 44 -36.41 -21.54 -36.65
CA SER A 44 -35.52 -22.23 -37.58
C SER A 44 -35.34 -21.58 -38.96
N LYS A 45 -34.29 -22.01 -39.66
CA LYS A 45 -34.05 -22.04 -41.14
C LYS A 45 -33.43 -20.79 -41.77
N THR A 46 -32.28 -20.95 -42.45
CA THR A 46 -32.22 -21.37 -43.87
C THR A 46 -30.79 -21.14 -44.39
N THR A 47 -30.21 -22.21 -44.92
CA THR A 47 -28.96 -22.27 -45.68
C THR A 47 -29.13 -21.56 -47.03
N VAL A 48 -28.28 -20.60 -47.37
CA VAL A 48 -28.05 -20.16 -48.75
C VAL A 48 -26.54 -20.08 -48.98
N ALA A 49 -26.10 -20.78 -50.02
CA ALA A 49 -24.73 -20.89 -50.48
C ALA A 49 -24.43 -19.87 -51.60
N GLU A 50 -23.14 -19.79 -51.94
CA GLU A 50 -22.47 -19.09 -53.06
C GLU A 50 -22.11 -17.59 -52.89
N PRO A 51 -21.07 -17.06 -53.60
CA PRO A 51 -20.03 -17.71 -54.40
C PRO A 51 -18.59 -17.35 -53.97
N ARG A 52 -17.67 -18.20 -54.43
CA ARG A 52 -16.22 -18.16 -54.24
C ARG A 52 -15.60 -17.16 -55.22
N GLU A 53 -15.22 -15.98 -54.73
CA GLU A 53 -14.31 -15.09 -55.45
C GLU A 53 -12.85 -15.41 -55.14
N THR A 54 -12.07 -15.37 -56.21
CA THR A 54 -10.67 -15.78 -56.29
C THR A 54 -9.81 -14.53 -56.29
N SER A 55 -8.61 -14.62 -55.70
CA SER A 55 -7.48 -13.69 -55.85
C SER A 55 -7.63 -12.35 -55.14
N THR A 56 -6.75 -12.08 -54.17
CA THR A 56 -5.52 -11.30 -54.39
C THR A 56 -4.75 -11.31 -53.07
N THR A 57 -3.53 -11.83 -53.07
CA THR A 57 -2.60 -11.85 -51.93
C THR A 57 -2.16 -10.42 -51.60
N PRO A 58 -2.51 -9.82 -50.44
CA PRO A 58 -1.95 -8.57 -50.00
C PRO A 58 -1.00 -8.83 -48.83
N SER A 59 0.29 -8.67 -49.11
CA SER A 59 1.23 -8.03 -48.18
C SER A 59 1.37 -8.64 -46.77
N GLU A 60 2.18 -9.71 -46.65
CA GLU A 60 2.77 -10.11 -45.35
C GLU A 60 3.60 -8.97 -44.71
N THR A 61 4.03 -7.97 -45.49
CA THR A 61 4.81 -6.82 -45.03
C THR A 61 3.99 -5.75 -44.29
N ASN A 62 2.71 -5.55 -44.63
CA ASN A 62 1.84 -4.62 -43.91
C ASN A 62 1.34 -5.21 -42.57
N ASP A 63 1.26 -6.53 -42.47
CA ASP A 63 0.80 -7.21 -41.26
C ASP A 63 1.86 -7.17 -40.13
N LEU A 64 3.15 -7.19 -40.48
CA LEU A 64 4.26 -7.04 -39.53
C LEU A 64 4.39 -5.59 -39.02
N ALA A 65 4.24 -4.60 -39.91
CA ALA A 65 4.24 -3.18 -39.54
C ALA A 65 3.04 -2.83 -38.64
N THR A 66 1.88 -3.46 -38.88
CA THR A 66 0.67 -3.30 -38.05
C THR A 66 0.81 -3.98 -36.68
N ARG A 67 1.45 -5.16 -36.60
CA ARG A 67 1.77 -5.82 -35.32
C ARG A 67 2.82 -5.09 -34.48
N LEU A 68 3.70 -4.32 -35.11
CA LEU A 68 4.72 -3.54 -34.41
C LEU A 68 4.21 -2.19 -33.86
N GLN A 69 3.00 -1.76 -34.25
CA GLN A 69 2.52 -0.41 -33.96
C GLN A 69 1.56 -0.25 -32.78
N THR A 70 1.03 -1.31 -32.15
CA THR A 70 0.07 -1.13 -31.03
C THR A 70 0.09 -2.22 -29.95
N SER A 71 1.27 -2.66 -29.49
CA SER A 71 1.36 -3.19 -28.12
C SER A 71 1.32 -2.01 -27.15
N SER A 72 0.16 -1.38 -26.99
CA SER A 72 -0.04 -0.34 -25.97
C SER A 72 0.01 -1.01 -24.61
N PHE A 73 1.06 -0.74 -23.84
CA PHE A 73 1.14 -1.21 -22.45
C PHE A 73 -0.01 -0.60 -21.64
N SER A 74 -0.86 -1.46 -21.09
CA SER A 74 -1.92 -1.09 -20.17
C SER A 74 -1.48 -1.39 -18.74
N TYR A 75 -1.28 -0.34 -17.94
CA TYR A 75 -0.93 -0.49 -16.53
C TYR A 75 -2.00 -1.26 -15.75
N VAL A 76 -3.28 -1.04 -16.08
CA VAL A 76 -4.41 -1.72 -15.42
C VAL A 76 -4.33 -3.22 -15.68
N ASP A 77 -4.08 -3.63 -16.94
CA ASP A 77 -3.98 -5.04 -17.30
C ASP A 77 -2.75 -5.69 -16.65
N PHE A 78 -1.62 -4.98 -16.59
CA PHE A 78 -0.43 -5.43 -15.87
C PHE A 78 -0.70 -5.62 -14.38
N ALA A 79 -1.34 -4.64 -13.73
CA ALA A 79 -1.62 -4.67 -12.30
C ALA A 79 -2.62 -5.78 -11.93
N GLN A 80 -3.59 -6.07 -12.80
CA GLN A 80 -4.54 -7.17 -12.62
C GLN A 80 -3.90 -8.55 -12.86
N THR A 81 -3.06 -8.66 -13.89
CA THR A 81 -2.39 -9.93 -14.26
C THR A 81 -1.26 -10.27 -13.29
N ASN A 82 -0.56 -9.26 -12.76
CA ASN A 82 0.62 -9.43 -11.90
C ASN A 82 0.50 -8.60 -10.61
N PRO A 83 -0.50 -8.86 -9.74
CA PRO A 83 -0.78 -8.03 -8.56
C PRO A 83 0.38 -8.02 -7.55
N PHE A 84 1.11 -9.14 -7.42
CA PHE A 84 2.29 -9.24 -6.58
C PHE A 84 3.44 -8.36 -7.11
N ALA A 85 3.77 -8.47 -8.39
CA ALA A 85 4.82 -7.67 -9.02
C ALA A 85 4.50 -6.18 -8.97
N ASN A 86 3.22 -5.81 -9.18
CA ASN A 86 2.75 -4.45 -9.04
C ASN A 86 2.94 -3.91 -7.61
N ASN A 87 2.56 -4.69 -6.58
CA ASN A 87 2.79 -4.30 -5.19
C ASN A 87 4.28 -4.14 -4.87
N LEU A 88 5.11 -5.08 -5.32
CA LEU A 88 6.56 -5.05 -5.14
C LEU A 88 7.18 -3.77 -5.75
N LEU A 89 6.79 -3.43 -6.98
CA LEU A 89 7.23 -2.23 -7.68
C LEU A 89 6.83 -0.96 -6.94
N ILE A 90 5.56 -0.84 -6.55
CA ILE A 90 5.03 0.33 -5.84
C ILE A 90 5.72 0.46 -4.49
N ALA A 91 5.84 -0.62 -3.71
CA ALA A 91 6.44 -0.59 -2.38
C ALA A 91 7.91 -0.16 -2.44
N THR A 92 8.68 -0.72 -3.37
CA THR A 92 10.09 -0.38 -3.59
C THR A 92 10.25 1.08 -4.03
N THR A 93 9.49 1.50 -5.04
CA THR A 93 9.57 2.87 -5.57
C THR A 93 9.13 3.90 -4.53
N LYS A 94 8.04 3.62 -3.80
CA LYS A 94 7.50 4.49 -2.76
C LYS A 94 8.51 4.72 -1.64
N THR A 95 9.16 3.66 -1.17
CA THR A 95 10.12 3.75 -0.05
C THR A 95 11.41 4.45 -0.46
N ALA A 96 11.92 4.17 -1.66
CA ALA A 96 13.06 4.91 -2.22
C ALA A 96 12.73 6.40 -2.42
N ALA A 97 11.54 6.73 -2.94
CA ALA A 97 11.10 8.10 -3.12
C ALA A 97 10.87 8.83 -1.79
N ALA A 98 10.30 8.17 -0.78
CA ALA A 98 10.11 8.73 0.56
C ALA A 98 11.44 9.07 1.21
N ASP A 99 12.43 8.17 1.10
CA ASP A 99 13.78 8.42 1.58
C ASP A 99 14.43 9.60 0.85
N PHE A 100 14.42 9.60 -0.49
CA PHE A 100 14.98 10.67 -1.29
C PHE A 100 14.38 12.04 -0.95
N LEU A 101 13.06 12.11 -0.76
CA LEU A 101 12.36 13.32 -0.32
C LEU A 101 12.77 13.72 1.10
N ALA A 102 12.91 12.76 2.02
CA ALA A 102 13.39 13.03 3.36
C ALA A 102 14.81 13.62 3.35
N GLN A 103 15.71 13.12 2.50
CA GLN A 103 17.07 13.67 2.38
C GLN A 103 17.05 15.08 1.81
N THR A 104 16.38 15.28 0.69
CA THR A 104 16.49 16.50 -0.13
C THR A 104 15.56 17.63 0.34
N VAL A 105 14.34 17.30 0.77
CA VAL A 105 13.33 18.30 1.14
C VAL A 105 13.26 18.50 2.65
N VAL A 106 13.34 17.44 3.45
CA VAL A 106 13.22 17.58 4.91
C VAL A 106 14.57 17.92 5.54
N ALA A 107 15.62 17.17 5.19
CA ALA A 107 16.97 17.40 5.69
C ALA A 107 17.76 18.44 4.88
N GLN A 108 17.24 18.89 3.73
CA GLN A 108 17.86 19.91 2.87
C GLN A 108 19.30 19.55 2.45
N VAL A 109 19.56 18.25 2.26
CA VAL A 109 20.86 17.74 1.80
C VAL A 109 21.03 18.04 0.30
N PRO A 110 22.14 18.65 -0.13
CA PRO A 110 22.43 18.87 -1.54
C PRO A 110 22.44 17.55 -2.31
N LEU A 111 22.03 17.56 -3.58
CA LEU A 111 21.96 16.34 -4.41
C LEU A 111 23.28 15.57 -4.52
N ALA A 112 24.42 16.26 -4.40
CA ALA A 112 25.75 15.65 -4.43
C ALA A 112 26.10 14.86 -3.16
N GLU A 113 25.41 15.13 -2.04
CA GLU A 113 25.68 14.56 -0.72
C GLU A 113 24.58 13.57 -0.28
N VAL A 114 23.71 13.17 -1.20
CA VAL A 114 22.66 12.17 -0.93
C VAL A 114 23.32 10.86 -0.50
N ASP A 115 22.86 10.32 0.64
CA ASP A 115 23.30 9.02 1.15
C ASP A 115 22.58 7.91 0.38
N TRP A 116 23.28 7.36 -0.61
CA TRP A 116 22.78 6.25 -1.43
C TRP A 116 22.74 4.91 -0.68
N GLN A 117 23.53 4.73 0.39
CA GLN A 117 23.43 3.53 1.24
C GLN A 117 22.10 3.55 2.00
N ARG A 118 21.69 4.72 2.49
CA ARG A 118 20.37 4.91 3.08
C ARG A 118 19.26 4.63 2.07
N SER A 119 19.36 5.15 0.85
CA SER A 119 18.35 4.84 -0.18
C SER A 119 18.31 3.37 -0.54
N LEU A 120 19.46 2.67 -0.55
CA LEU A 120 19.53 1.22 -0.73
C LEU A 120 18.84 0.47 0.41
N LEU A 121 19.03 0.87 1.66
CA LEU A 121 18.32 0.31 2.82
C LEU A 121 16.80 0.38 2.63
N PHE A 122 16.28 1.57 2.32
CA PHE A 122 14.83 1.75 2.13
C PHE A 122 14.31 1.03 0.90
N CYS A 123 15.08 0.95 -0.18
CA CYS A 123 14.75 0.17 -1.38
C CYS A 123 14.63 -1.33 -1.06
N LEU A 124 15.64 -1.91 -0.39
CA LEU A 124 15.64 -3.33 0.01
C LEU A 124 14.51 -3.64 0.99
N PHE A 125 14.32 -2.77 1.98
CA PHE A 125 13.24 -2.91 2.96
C PHE A 125 11.86 -2.79 2.30
N GLY A 126 11.70 -1.83 1.39
CA GLY A 126 10.51 -1.66 0.57
C GLY A 126 10.18 -2.87 -0.29
N CYS A 127 11.20 -3.45 -0.93
CA CYS A 127 11.05 -4.63 -1.76
C CYS A 127 10.69 -5.86 -0.93
N LEU A 128 11.55 -6.23 0.03
CA LEU A 128 11.44 -7.51 0.72
C LEU A 128 10.34 -7.52 1.80
N TYR A 129 10.27 -6.46 2.62
CA TYR A 129 9.26 -6.38 3.67
C TYR A 129 7.91 -5.89 3.11
N LEU A 130 7.85 -4.66 2.57
CA LEU A 130 6.56 -4.07 2.15
C LEU A 130 6.01 -4.71 0.87
N GLY A 131 6.88 -5.07 -0.07
CA GLY A 131 6.51 -5.71 -1.32
C GLY A 131 6.19 -7.18 -1.16
N GLY A 132 7.09 -7.91 -0.48
CA GLY A 132 7.00 -9.35 -0.25
C GLY A 132 6.11 -9.72 0.93
N PHE A 133 6.65 -9.56 2.15
CA PHE A 133 6.01 -10.03 3.38
C PHE A 133 4.64 -9.40 3.64
N GLN A 134 4.53 -8.08 3.51
CA GLN A 134 3.29 -7.36 3.79
C GLN A 134 2.18 -7.74 2.81
N TYR A 135 2.50 -7.99 1.53
CA TYR A 135 1.52 -8.51 0.57
C TYR A 135 0.99 -9.88 0.99
N PHE A 136 1.91 -10.80 1.33
CA PHE A 136 1.54 -12.13 1.80
C PHE A 136 0.66 -12.07 3.05
N TYR A 137 1.08 -11.28 4.04
CA TYR A 137 0.36 -11.08 5.29
C TYR A 137 -1.05 -10.49 5.07
N GLN A 138 -1.17 -9.42 4.28
CA GLN A 138 -2.46 -8.78 4.04
C GLN A 138 -3.41 -9.66 3.21
N VAL A 139 -2.88 -10.38 2.20
CA VAL A 139 -3.71 -11.22 1.32
C VAL A 139 -4.10 -12.53 1.99
N GLN A 140 -3.23 -13.15 2.80
CA GLN A 140 -3.50 -14.47 3.37
C GLN A 140 -4.08 -14.44 4.78
N VAL A 141 -3.64 -13.49 5.62
CA VAL A 141 -4.09 -13.40 7.02
C VAL A 141 -5.32 -12.51 7.09
N PHE A 142 -5.21 -11.25 6.67
CA PHE A 142 -6.29 -10.27 6.84
C PHE A 142 -7.56 -10.61 6.06
N LYS A 143 -7.45 -11.09 4.81
CA LYS A 143 -8.63 -11.49 4.03
C LYS A 143 -9.38 -12.68 4.62
N LYS A 144 -8.71 -13.55 5.40
CA LYS A 144 -9.34 -14.75 5.98
C LYS A 144 -9.88 -14.52 7.38
N SER A 145 -9.31 -13.59 8.13
CA SER A 145 -9.58 -13.47 9.57
C SER A 145 -10.70 -12.51 9.94
N PHE A 146 -11.12 -11.59 9.07
CA PHE A 146 -12.10 -10.57 9.44
C PHE A 146 -13.10 -10.26 8.32
N ASP A 147 -14.38 -10.52 8.57
CA ASP A 147 -15.49 -10.02 7.77
C ASP A 147 -15.93 -8.65 8.31
N VAL A 148 -15.52 -7.57 7.63
CA VAL A 148 -15.74 -6.18 8.07
C VAL A 148 -16.48 -5.33 7.03
N GLU A 149 -16.99 -5.96 5.97
CA GLU A 149 -17.70 -5.24 4.91
C GLU A 149 -18.91 -4.49 5.46
N GLY A 150 -19.71 -5.15 6.31
CA GLY A 150 -20.87 -4.56 6.95
C GLY A 150 -20.54 -3.33 7.81
N PHE A 151 -19.48 -3.41 8.63
CA PHE A 151 -19.08 -2.30 9.50
C PHE A 151 -18.58 -1.09 8.70
N THR A 152 -17.75 -1.31 7.68
CA THR A 152 -17.12 -0.19 6.95
C THR A 152 -18.10 0.66 6.13
N GLN A 153 -19.24 0.09 5.74
CA GLN A 153 -20.29 0.76 4.95
C GLN A 153 -21.27 1.59 5.80
N GLN A 154 -21.28 1.41 7.12
CA GLN A 154 -22.15 2.16 8.02
C GLN A 154 -21.78 3.65 8.11
N SER A 155 -22.76 4.49 8.46
CA SER A 155 -22.53 5.88 8.83
C SER A 155 -21.73 5.98 10.14
N LEU A 156 -21.06 7.11 10.40
CA LEU A 156 -20.25 7.29 11.62
C LEU A 156 -21.06 7.08 12.90
N SER A 157 -22.33 7.52 12.93
CA SER A 157 -23.21 7.32 14.10
C SER A 157 -23.56 5.85 14.34
N GLU A 158 -23.74 5.08 13.27
CA GLU A 158 -24.05 3.64 13.36
C GLU A 158 -22.81 2.85 13.81
N LYS A 159 -21.62 3.22 13.32
CA LYS A 159 -20.35 2.61 13.73
C LYS A 159 -20.08 2.72 15.23
N LEU A 160 -20.47 3.83 15.86
CA LEU A 160 -20.25 4.07 17.28
C LEU A 160 -21.10 3.16 18.18
N VAL A 161 -22.19 2.59 17.67
CA VAL A 161 -23.07 1.68 18.42
C VAL A 161 -22.94 0.22 17.98
N ASP A 162 -22.27 -0.05 16.86
CA ASP A 162 -21.95 -1.40 16.38
C ASP A 162 -20.80 -2.01 17.22
N THR A 163 -21.19 -2.64 18.32
CA THR A 163 -20.23 -3.31 19.24
C THR A 163 -19.40 -4.37 18.54
N GLN A 164 -19.98 -5.12 17.60
CA GLN A 164 -19.28 -6.18 16.89
C GLN A 164 -18.25 -5.60 15.92
N GLY A 165 -18.65 -4.55 15.20
CA GLY A 165 -17.76 -3.80 14.31
C GLY A 165 -16.61 -3.11 15.04
N LEU A 166 -16.87 -2.50 16.21
CA LEU A 166 -15.84 -1.91 17.06
C LEU A 166 -14.87 -2.96 17.63
N GLN A 167 -15.36 -4.14 18.02
CA GLN A 167 -14.49 -5.25 18.44
C GLN A 167 -13.61 -5.73 17.28
N ALA A 168 -14.17 -5.87 16.07
CA ALA A 168 -13.39 -6.23 14.89
C ALA A 168 -12.34 -5.15 14.55
N LEU A 169 -12.71 -3.87 14.63
CA LEU A 169 -11.79 -2.73 14.47
C LEU A 169 -10.63 -2.78 15.47
N ALA A 170 -10.95 -2.99 16.75
CA ALA A 170 -9.95 -3.10 17.81
C ALA A 170 -9.03 -4.31 17.59
N ALA A 171 -9.58 -5.46 17.19
CA ALA A 171 -8.80 -6.66 16.89
C ALA A 171 -7.89 -6.48 15.67
N GLN A 172 -8.37 -5.82 14.61
CA GLN A 172 -7.57 -5.48 13.44
C GLN A 172 -6.41 -4.54 13.79
N THR A 173 -6.70 -3.52 14.60
CA THR A 173 -5.69 -2.55 15.08
C THR A 173 -4.65 -3.22 15.97
N ALA A 174 -5.08 -4.03 16.94
CA ALA A 174 -4.17 -4.74 17.83
C ALA A 174 -3.27 -5.73 17.07
N LEU A 175 -3.82 -6.44 16.08
CA LEU A 175 -3.05 -7.37 15.26
C LEU A 175 -2.01 -6.64 14.40
N ASP A 176 -2.40 -5.53 13.75
CA ASP A 176 -1.47 -4.77 12.89
C ASP A 176 -0.33 -4.16 13.72
N LEU A 177 -0.66 -3.56 14.87
CA LEU A 177 0.34 -3.04 15.81
C LEU A 177 1.26 -4.14 16.33
N THR A 178 0.73 -5.32 16.68
CA THR A 178 1.57 -6.45 17.12
C THR A 178 2.55 -6.88 16.02
N VAL A 179 2.12 -6.93 14.76
CA VAL A 179 3.00 -7.25 13.64
C VAL A 179 4.04 -6.15 13.41
N LEU A 180 3.67 -4.89 13.58
CA LEU A 180 4.59 -3.77 13.50
C LEU A 180 5.66 -3.82 14.62
N THR A 181 5.26 -4.13 15.84
CA THR A 181 6.18 -4.27 16.97
C THR A 181 7.10 -5.49 16.81
N VAL A 182 6.53 -6.67 16.56
CA VAL A 182 7.26 -7.94 16.66
C VAL A 182 7.99 -8.32 15.38
N ILE A 183 7.54 -7.84 14.22
CA ILE A 183 8.10 -8.22 12.92
C ILE A 183 8.73 -7.02 12.22
N TYR A 184 8.01 -5.91 12.05
CA TYR A 184 8.49 -4.76 11.30
C TYR A 184 9.74 -4.13 11.92
N LEU A 185 9.69 -3.75 13.20
CA LEU A 185 10.78 -3.03 13.86
C LEU A 185 12.08 -3.86 13.96
N PRO A 186 12.05 -5.14 14.39
CA PRO A 186 13.24 -5.99 14.37
C PRO A 186 13.80 -6.17 12.96
N THR A 187 12.93 -6.41 11.98
CA THR A 187 13.37 -6.59 10.58
C THR A 187 14.07 -5.32 10.09
N PHE A 188 13.50 -4.15 10.32
CA PHE A 188 14.13 -2.88 9.95
C PHE A 188 15.52 -2.73 10.59
N CYS A 189 15.67 -3.06 11.88
CA CYS A 189 16.96 -2.98 12.56
C CYS A 189 18.00 -3.96 12.00
N ILE A 190 17.58 -5.17 11.60
CA ILE A 190 18.46 -6.16 10.96
C ILE A 190 18.90 -5.68 9.58
N PHE A 191 17.97 -5.15 8.77
CA PHE A 191 18.31 -4.57 7.47
C PHE A 191 19.26 -3.37 7.62
N LYS A 192 18.99 -2.51 8.60
CA LYS A 192 19.88 -1.38 8.94
C LYS A 192 21.29 -1.90 9.29
N ALA A 193 21.40 -2.94 10.10
CA ALA A 193 22.68 -3.56 10.44
C ALA A 193 23.37 -4.20 9.23
N SER A 194 22.63 -4.77 8.28
CA SER A 194 23.23 -5.35 7.06
C SER A 194 23.80 -4.31 6.10
N VAL A 195 23.20 -3.11 6.05
CA VAL A 195 23.62 -2.05 5.13
C VAL A 195 24.70 -1.17 5.75
N PHE A 196 24.57 -0.84 7.05
CA PHE A 196 25.45 0.10 7.75
C PHE A 196 26.43 -0.56 8.73
N GLY A 197 26.45 -1.89 8.83
CA GLY A 197 27.23 -2.65 9.81
C GLY A 197 28.75 -2.44 9.76
N GLY A 198 29.29 -1.70 8.79
CA GLY A 198 30.61 -1.06 8.86
C GLY A 198 31.84 -1.97 8.86
N THR A 199 31.70 -3.25 9.11
CA THR A 199 32.77 -4.24 9.00
C THR A 199 32.48 -5.10 7.78
N GLY A 200 33.47 -5.36 6.92
CA GLY A 200 33.34 -6.20 5.71
C GLY A 200 32.94 -7.66 5.94
N THR A 201 32.29 -7.96 7.06
CA THR A 201 31.68 -9.22 7.44
C THR A 201 30.31 -9.34 6.78
N ILE A 202 30.26 -10.11 5.70
CA ILE A 202 29.04 -10.60 5.06
C ILE A 202 28.51 -11.80 5.88
N ASP A 203 28.30 -11.59 7.17
CA ASP A 203 27.80 -12.63 8.08
C ASP A 203 26.38 -12.29 8.57
N PRO A 204 25.35 -13.01 8.07
CA PRO A 204 23.97 -12.80 8.49
C PRO A 204 23.75 -12.93 10.00
N ALA A 205 24.51 -13.80 10.68
CA ALA A 205 24.35 -13.99 12.13
C ALA A 205 24.72 -12.71 12.90
N THR A 206 25.77 -12.02 12.46
CA THR A 206 26.19 -10.73 13.01
C THR A 206 25.16 -9.63 12.78
N TRP A 207 24.52 -9.59 11.61
CA TRP A 207 23.46 -8.60 11.32
C TRP A 207 22.22 -8.85 12.17
N ILE A 208 21.83 -10.11 12.36
CA ILE A 208 20.69 -10.48 13.19
C ILE A 208 20.95 -10.10 14.65
N SER A 209 22.09 -10.48 15.22
CA SER A 209 22.42 -10.18 16.61
C SER A 209 22.53 -8.68 16.87
N THR A 210 23.21 -7.95 15.98
CA THR A 210 23.35 -6.49 16.06
C THR A 210 22.00 -5.79 15.89
N GLY A 211 21.20 -6.22 14.90
CA GLY A 211 19.87 -5.68 14.66
C GLY A 211 18.93 -5.89 15.84
N LEU A 212 18.91 -7.09 16.43
CA LEU A 212 18.10 -7.39 17.61
C LEU A 212 18.56 -6.61 18.84
N HIS A 213 19.86 -6.46 19.05
CA HIS A 213 20.40 -5.64 20.14
C HIS A 213 20.02 -4.16 19.97
N ASN A 214 20.11 -3.63 18.74
CA ASN A 214 19.68 -2.27 18.43
C ASN A 214 18.18 -2.07 18.63
N TYR A 215 17.37 -3.06 18.26
CA TYR A 215 15.94 -3.05 18.51
C TYR A 215 15.64 -3.05 20.02
N GLN A 216 16.26 -3.95 20.80
CA GLN A 216 16.05 -4.02 22.25
C GLN A 216 16.45 -2.73 22.97
N SER A 217 17.61 -2.15 22.61
CA SER A 217 18.10 -0.92 23.23
C SER A 217 17.23 0.30 22.92
N ASN A 218 16.60 0.35 21.74
CA ASN A 218 15.74 1.46 21.32
C ASN A 218 14.23 1.16 21.45
N PHE A 219 13.86 -0.04 21.95
CA PHE A 219 12.51 -0.57 21.89
C PHE A 219 11.46 0.41 22.38
N ALA A 220 11.65 0.95 23.59
CA ALA A 220 10.67 1.85 24.19
C ALA A 220 10.44 3.10 23.35
N LYS A 221 11.50 3.70 22.80
CA LYS A 221 11.39 4.91 21.97
C LYS A 221 10.68 4.61 20.65
N ASP A 222 11.09 3.53 20.00
CA ASP A 222 10.59 3.17 18.68
C ASP A 222 9.14 2.73 18.71
N GLU A 223 8.80 1.93 19.70
CA GLU A 223 7.44 1.46 19.94
C GLU A 223 6.53 2.64 20.26
N TRP A 224 6.97 3.59 21.08
CA TRP A 224 6.18 4.78 21.37
C TRP A 224 5.98 5.67 20.14
N ASP A 225 7.01 5.88 19.32
CA ASP A 225 6.88 6.65 18.07
C ASP A 225 5.98 5.91 17.07
N LEU A 226 6.09 4.59 17.00
CA LEU A 226 5.27 3.73 16.16
C LEU A 226 3.81 3.80 16.58
N LEU A 227 3.50 3.57 17.85
CA LEU A 227 2.13 3.62 18.39
C LEU A 227 1.49 4.98 18.16
N ARG A 228 2.23 6.08 18.37
CA ARG A 228 1.70 7.44 18.17
C ARG A 228 1.28 7.72 16.73
N VAL A 229 1.94 7.09 15.76
CA VAL A 229 1.61 7.27 14.34
C VAL A 229 0.60 6.25 13.87
N TRP A 230 0.84 4.97 14.14
CA TRP A 230 0.08 3.86 13.59
C TRP A 230 -1.21 3.58 14.33
N PHE A 231 -1.29 3.74 15.66
CA PHE A 231 -2.55 3.53 16.37
C PHE A 231 -3.68 4.45 15.85
N PRO A 232 -3.54 5.78 15.78
CA PRO A 232 -4.60 6.63 15.23
C PRO A 232 -4.81 6.39 13.72
N ALA A 233 -3.74 6.12 12.97
CA ALA A 233 -3.84 5.84 11.55
C ALA A 233 -4.61 4.54 11.26
N ASP A 234 -4.41 3.48 12.04
CA ASP A 234 -5.11 2.21 11.87
C ASP A 234 -6.57 2.33 12.25
N LEU A 235 -6.90 3.08 13.30
CA LEU A 235 -8.30 3.39 13.63
C LEU A 235 -9.00 4.06 12.44
N VAL A 236 -8.35 5.03 11.79
CA VAL A 236 -8.90 5.69 10.60
C VAL A 236 -8.95 4.73 9.41
N CYS A 237 -7.85 4.05 9.10
CA CYS A 237 -7.75 3.12 7.97
C CYS A 237 -8.82 2.03 8.06
N PHE A 238 -8.96 1.40 9.21
CA PHE A 238 -9.92 0.32 9.38
C PHE A 238 -11.37 0.81 9.49
N SER A 239 -11.60 2.09 9.78
CA SER A 239 -12.95 2.70 9.80
C SER A 239 -13.44 3.17 8.42
N VAL A 240 -12.56 3.44 7.46
CA VAL A 240 -12.97 3.86 6.10
C VAL A 240 -13.43 2.67 5.25
N PRO A 241 -14.24 2.91 4.19
CA PRO A 241 -14.60 1.88 3.21
C PRO A 241 -13.38 1.11 2.68
N LEU A 242 -13.55 -0.18 2.38
CA LEU A 242 -12.47 -1.09 1.96
C LEU A 242 -11.61 -0.54 0.81
N TYR A 243 -12.22 0.15 -0.16
CA TYR A 243 -11.48 0.72 -1.29
C TYR A 243 -10.57 1.90 -0.90
N LEU A 244 -10.85 2.60 0.22
CA LEU A 244 -10.02 3.70 0.73
C LEU A 244 -8.93 3.25 1.70
N ARG A 245 -9.03 2.05 2.27
CA ARG A 245 -8.03 1.51 3.22
C ARG A 245 -6.61 1.57 2.68
N LEU A 246 -6.41 1.04 1.47
CA LEU A 246 -5.10 0.95 0.85
C LEU A 246 -4.54 2.35 0.56
N PRO A 247 -5.26 3.26 -0.12
CA PRO A 247 -4.82 4.65 -0.30
C PRO A 247 -4.42 5.36 1.00
N VAL A 248 -5.27 5.34 2.03
CA VAL A 248 -5.01 6.03 3.31
C VAL A 248 -3.77 5.44 3.98
N ARG A 249 -3.67 4.11 4.03
CA ARG A 249 -2.49 3.43 4.59
C ARG A 249 -1.22 3.74 3.80
N HIS A 250 -1.28 3.88 2.48
CA HIS A 250 -0.11 4.26 1.68
C HIS A 250 0.39 5.66 2.00
N ILE A 251 -0.51 6.63 2.22
CA ILE A 251 -0.15 7.99 2.61
C ILE A 251 0.55 8.00 3.98
N VAL A 252 -0.07 7.38 4.98
CA VAL A 252 0.53 7.28 6.32
C VAL A 252 1.88 6.57 6.26
N SER A 253 1.95 5.46 5.52
CA SER A 253 3.17 4.69 5.33
C SER A 253 4.28 5.49 4.64
N PHE A 254 3.95 6.36 3.68
CA PHE A 254 4.92 7.24 3.04
C PHE A 254 5.51 8.23 4.04
N VAL A 255 4.66 8.91 4.82
CA VAL A 255 5.10 9.86 5.85
C VAL A 255 5.92 9.16 6.94
N TRP A 256 5.49 7.99 7.40
CA TRP A 256 6.25 7.18 8.36
C TRP A 256 7.61 6.75 7.82
N THR A 257 7.69 6.38 6.54
CA THR A 257 8.97 6.01 5.90
C THR A 257 9.91 7.21 5.83
N ALA A 258 9.40 8.39 5.45
CA ALA A 258 10.19 9.61 5.47
C ALA A 258 10.66 9.99 6.90
N TYR A 259 9.78 9.81 7.90
CA TYR A 259 10.14 9.99 9.31
C TYR A 259 11.26 9.03 9.74
N LEU A 260 11.16 7.75 9.41
CA LEU A 260 12.20 6.77 9.72
C LEU A 260 13.51 7.10 8.99
N SER A 261 13.46 7.51 7.73
CA SER A 261 14.65 7.95 7.00
C SER A 261 15.34 9.12 7.70
N PHE A 262 14.56 10.09 8.19
CA PHE A 262 15.11 11.24 8.89
C PHE A 262 15.64 10.88 10.30
N SER A 263 14.85 10.15 11.09
CA SER A 263 15.15 9.85 12.50
C SER A 263 16.16 8.72 12.69
N ARG A 264 16.20 7.76 11.76
CA ARG A 264 17.03 6.54 11.83
C ARG A 264 18.07 6.43 10.73
N GLY A 265 18.00 7.29 9.71
CA GLY A 265 18.94 7.28 8.59
C GLY A 265 20.14 8.21 8.78
N GLY A 266 20.15 9.06 9.81
CA GLY A 266 21.38 9.72 10.27
C GLY A 266 22.24 8.74 11.05
N HIS A 267 23.54 8.72 10.73
CA HIS A 267 24.57 7.92 11.40
C HIS A 267 24.83 8.43 12.81
#